data_AF-A0A6B2LC10-F1
#
_entry.id   AF-A0A6B2LC10-F1
#
_cell.length_a   1.000
_cell.length_b   1.000
_cell.length_c   1.000
_cell.angle_alpha   90.00
_cell.angle_beta   90.00
_cell.angle_gamma   90.00
#
_symmetry.space_group_name_H-M   'P 1'
#
loop_
_entity.id
_entity.type
_entity.pdbx_description
1 polymer ?
#
loop_
_entity_poly.entity_id
_entity_poly.type
_entity_poly.pdbx_seq_one_letter_code
_entity_poly.pdbx_strand_id
1 'polypeptide(L)'
;MLPSSIGSNRNILARAGAIRYKGKFPLYVWGNWNNTHKHYGCFLLRSERPLFALPNLPKEKYIEYDYEYLEAICIITNDPKFKRPLGSSKQKLIQVFDTGMDSNLLSTAYLPFCEHKFLDLSISALQATFNRFYVDMITKAHSEEQAVNILRNSKWNDTMKDYIMVAKEIVGVIELKGNALIECGGPGYESDYTLSSLVQLMLDPYFRTITGFCNLLEKEWIHLSYPFGKERTGGNFELNNTIISDWDIVFFHFVNCVWQLMQLNARQFEFGEELLIFLLDC
;
A
#
# COMPACT_ATOMS: atom_id res chain seq x y z
N MET A 1 -7.54 -3.49 14.06
CA MET A 1 -8.40 -3.14 15.21
C MET A 1 -9.33 -2.01 14.79
N LEU A 2 -10.59 -2.02 15.22
CA LEU A 2 -11.54 -0.94 14.96
C LEU A 2 -11.75 -0.13 16.24
N PRO A 3 -11.88 1.21 16.16
CA PRO A 3 -12.25 2.04 17.30
C PRO A 3 -13.56 1.55 17.93
N SER A 4 -13.65 1.50 19.26
CA SER A 4 -14.78 0.88 19.98
C SER A 4 -16.15 1.48 19.62
N SER A 5 -16.21 2.78 19.31
CA SER A 5 -17.43 3.49 18.88
C SER A 5 -17.97 3.03 17.53
N ILE A 6 -17.09 2.58 16.62
CA ILE A 6 -17.46 2.02 15.32
C ILE A 6 -17.62 0.50 15.43
N GLY A 7 -16.72 -0.16 16.18
CA GLY A 7 -16.69 -1.60 16.39
C GLY A 7 -17.95 -2.16 17.06
N SER A 8 -18.62 -1.37 17.91
CA SER A 8 -19.89 -1.76 18.54
C SER A 8 -21.10 -1.66 17.62
N ASN A 9 -21.02 -0.89 16.52
CA ASN A 9 -22.11 -0.72 15.57
C ASN A 9 -21.94 -1.65 14.36
N ARG A 10 -22.31 -2.92 14.54
CA ARG A 10 -22.21 -3.97 13.50
C ARG A 10 -22.88 -3.59 12.17
N ASN A 11 -23.89 -2.71 12.21
CA ASN A 11 -24.57 -2.25 11.01
C ASN A 11 -23.69 -1.35 10.14
N ILE A 12 -22.90 -0.44 10.73
CA ILE A 12 -21.97 0.43 9.99
C ILE A 12 -20.89 -0.40 9.30
N LEU A 13 -20.31 -1.37 10.01
CA LEU A 13 -19.27 -2.25 9.45
C LEU A 13 -19.79 -3.11 8.30
N ALA A 14 -20.99 -3.70 8.46
CA ALA A 14 -21.61 -4.49 7.40
C ALA A 14 -21.89 -3.64 6.15
N ARG A 15 -22.33 -2.39 6.35
CA ARG A 15 -22.58 -1.42 5.27
C ARG A 15 -21.29 -0.99 4.59
N ALA A 16 -20.25 -0.62 5.33
CA ALA A 16 -18.95 -0.24 4.78
C ALA A 16 -18.31 -1.41 3.99
N GLY A 17 -18.43 -2.64 4.49
CA GLY A 17 -18.00 -3.84 3.75
C GLY A 17 -18.79 -4.07 2.47
N ALA A 18 -20.13 -3.94 2.52
CA ALA A 18 -21.01 -4.19 1.37
C ALA A 18 -20.73 -3.30 0.14
N ILE A 19 -20.06 -2.17 0.35
CA ILE A 19 -19.73 -1.21 -0.70
C ILE A 19 -18.27 -1.28 -1.18
N ARG A 20 -17.45 -2.18 -0.61
CA ARG A 20 -16.02 -2.30 -0.89
C ARG A 20 -15.72 -3.62 -1.58
N TYR A 21 -14.79 -3.62 -2.53
CA TYR A 21 -14.43 -4.84 -3.22
C TYR A 21 -13.94 -5.91 -2.24
N LYS A 22 -14.43 -7.15 -2.40
CA LYS A 22 -14.21 -8.28 -1.46
C LYS A 22 -14.58 -8.00 0.01
N GLY A 23 -15.39 -6.97 0.29
CA GLY A 23 -15.74 -6.59 1.66
C GLY A 23 -14.61 -5.92 2.45
N LYS A 24 -13.49 -5.58 1.81
CA LYS A 24 -12.31 -5.01 2.49
C LYS A 24 -12.42 -3.48 2.56
N PHE A 25 -13.23 -3.02 3.51
CA PHE A 25 -13.39 -1.59 3.83
C PHE A 25 -12.14 -1.00 4.50
N PRO A 26 -12.04 0.34 4.68
CA PRO A 26 -10.85 0.99 5.26
C PRO A 26 -10.51 0.47 6.65
N LEU A 27 -9.53 -0.41 6.73
CA LEU A 27 -9.02 -0.98 7.96
C LEU A 27 -7.85 -0.14 8.47
N TYR A 28 -7.83 0.07 9.79
CA TYR A 28 -6.67 0.60 10.49
C TYR A 28 -5.50 -0.39 10.40
N VAL A 29 -4.36 0.08 9.89
CA VAL A 29 -3.12 -0.70 9.79
C VAL A 29 -1.99 -0.15 10.65
N TRP A 30 -1.96 1.17 10.89
CA TRP A 30 -1.04 1.83 11.81
C TRP A 30 -1.63 3.15 12.32
N GLY A 31 -1.15 3.61 13.48
CA GLY A 31 -1.48 4.94 13.95
C GLY A 31 -0.80 5.33 15.26
N ASN A 32 -0.76 6.63 15.50
CA ASN A 32 -0.28 7.22 16.74
C ASN A 32 -1.39 8.06 17.38
N TRP A 33 -1.89 7.61 18.53
CA TRP A 33 -2.92 8.27 19.32
C TRP A 33 -2.35 9.29 20.31
N ASN A 34 -1.07 9.17 20.62
CA ASN A 34 -0.33 9.95 21.61
C ASN A 34 0.70 10.85 20.95
N ASN A 35 0.27 11.58 19.91
CA ASN A 35 1.14 12.62 19.38
C ASN A 35 1.17 13.77 20.39
N THR A 36 2.04 13.71 21.40
CA THR A 36 2.09 14.72 22.47
C THR A 36 2.32 16.14 21.95
N HIS A 37 2.85 16.28 20.74
CA HIS A 37 3.07 17.54 20.05
C HIS A 37 1.87 18.04 19.24
N LYS A 38 0.98 17.13 18.83
CA LYS A 38 -0.18 17.42 18.00
C LYS A 38 -1.38 16.88 18.76
N HIS A 39 -2.23 17.74 19.34
CA HIS A 39 -3.38 17.33 20.16
C HIS A 39 -4.46 16.47 19.44
N TYR A 40 -4.11 15.77 18.36
CA TYR A 40 -4.88 14.90 17.50
C TYR A 40 -4.04 13.67 17.10
N GLY A 41 -4.69 12.52 16.88
CA GLY A 41 -4.05 11.30 16.41
C GLY A 41 -3.87 11.29 14.89
N CYS A 42 -3.09 10.32 14.39
CA CYS A 42 -2.89 10.10 12.96
C CYS A 42 -2.98 8.62 12.63
N PHE A 43 -3.77 8.25 11.61
CA PHE A 43 -3.94 6.87 11.17
C PHE A 43 -3.50 6.66 9.72
N LEU A 44 -2.87 5.51 9.49
CA LEU A 44 -2.78 4.89 8.17
C LEU A 44 -3.90 3.86 8.06
N LEU A 45 -4.73 4.03 7.04
CA LEU A 45 -5.81 3.15 6.69
C LEU A 45 -5.50 2.42 5.38
N ARG A 46 -6.10 1.25 5.18
CA ARG A 46 -5.97 0.46 3.96
C ARG A 46 -7.29 -0.21 3.58
N SER A 47 -7.63 -0.20 2.29
CA SER A 47 -8.84 -0.85 1.77
C SER A 47 -8.68 -1.31 0.33
N GLU A 48 -9.63 -2.11 -0.12
CA GLU A 48 -9.90 -2.23 -1.55
C GLU A 48 -10.74 -1.04 -2.03
N ARG A 49 -10.67 -0.73 -3.32
CA ARG A 49 -11.54 0.28 -3.95
C ARG A 49 -13.02 0.04 -3.66
N PRO A 50 -13.83 1.11 -3.58
CA PRO A 50 -15.27 0.96 -3.47
C PRO A 50 -15.86 0.40 -4.78
N LEU A 51 -16.95 -0.34 -4.65
CA LEU A 51 -17.61 -1.03 -5.77
C LEU A 51 -18.06 -0.07 -6.87
N PHE A 52 -18.49 1.15 -6.54
CA PHE A 52 -18.91 2.13 -7.54
C PHE A 52 -17.76 2.62 -8.44
N ALA A 53 -16.51 2.45 -7.99
CA ALA A 53 -15.31 2.76 -8.77
C ALA A 53 -14.95 1.66 -9.78
N LEU A 54 -15.58 0.49 -9.64
CA LEU A 54 -15.46 -0.61 -10.57
C LEU A 54 -16.52 -0.50 -11.67
N PRO A 55 -16.19 -0.88 -12.91
CA PRO A 55 -17.14 -0.83 -14.01
C PRO A 55 -18.38 -1.69 -13.73
N ASN A 56 -19.55 -1.22 -14.20
CA ASN A 56 -20.84 -1.94 -14.22
C ASN A 56 -21.59 -2.10 -12.87
N LEU A 57 -21.33 -1.26 -11.86
CA LEU A 57 -22.05 -1.30 -10.57
C LEU A 57 -22.89 -0.02 -10.29
N PRO A 58 -24.00 -0.12 -9.52
CA PRO A 58 -24.89 1.02 -9.25
C PRO A 58 -24.20 2.06 -8.35
N LYS A 59 -24.47 3.35 -8.57
CA LYS A 59 -23.64 4.45 -8.01
C LYS A 59 -24.23 5.15 -6.78
N GLU A 60 -25.55 5.11 -6.57
CA GLU A 60 -26.25 6.10 -5.72
C GLU A 60 -26.42 5.71 -4.24
N LYS A 61 -26.44 4.41 -3.89
CA LYS A 61 -26.63 3.94 -2.50
C LYS A 61 -25.34 3.62 -1.75
N TYR A 62 -24.19 3.72 -2.40
CA TYR A 62 -22.92 3.18 -1.90
C TYR A 62 -22.02 4.24 -1.24
N ILE A 63 -22.28 5.53 -1.48
CA ILE A 63 -21.39 6.63 -1.07
C ILE A 63 -21.62 7.04 0.39
N GLU A 64 -22.86 6.96 0.89
CA GLU A 64 -23.24 7.41 2.23
C GLU A 64 -22.57 6.58 3.35
N TYR A 65 -22.40 5.27 3.16
CA TYR A 65 -21.81 4.41 4.18
C TYR A 65 -20.30 4.57 4.33
N ASP A 66 -19.61 4.89 3.23
CA ASP A 66 -18.19 5.21 3.26
C ASP A 66 -17.96 6.56 3.95
N TYR A 67 -18.87 7.52 3.74
CA TYR A 67 -18.89 8.80 4.46
C TYR A 67 -18.98 8.57 5.97
N GLU A 68 -20.03 7.87 6.42
CA GLU A 68 -20.28 7.64 7.86
C GLU A 68 -19.07 6.99 8.54
N TYR A 69 -18.43 6.02 7.85
CA TYR A 69 -17.26 5.32 8.38
C TYR A 69 -16.02 6.23 8.46
N LEU A 70 -15.68 6.92 7.37
CA LEU A 70 -14.48 7.78 7.31
C LEU A 70 -14.63 9.05 8.17
N GLU A 71 -15.85 9.56 8.32
CA GLU A 71 -16.19 10.62 9.27
C GLU A 71 -15.90 10.18 10.70
N ALA A 72 -16.35 8.98 11.08
CA ALA A 72 -16.10 8.45 12.41
C ALA A 72 -14.59 8.32 12.68
N ILE A 73 -13.78 7.91 11.70
CA ILE A 73 -12.32 7.91 11.84
C ILE A 73 -11.77 9.31 12.15
N CYS A 74 -12.20 10.35 11.43
CA CYS A 74 -11.76 11.72 11.65
C CYS A 74 -12.12 12.24 13.05
N ILE A 75 -13.31 11.87 13.56
CA ILE A 75 -13.76 12.18 14.92
C ILE A 75 -12.82 11.54 15.95
N ILE A 76 -12.51 10.25 15.78
CA ILE A 76 -11.69 9.48 16.71
C ILE A 76 -10.26 9.99 16.77
N THR A 77 -9.70 10.39 15.63
CA THR A 77 -8.38 11.01 15.59
C THR A 77 -8.39 12.45 16.08
N ASN A 78 -9.53 13.01 16.47
CA ASN A 78 -9.70 14.41 16.86
C ASN A 78 -9.12 15.35 15.79
N ASP A 79 -9.35 15.04 14.51
CA ASP A 79 -8.76 15.79 13.39
C ASP A 79 -9.17 17.27 13.51
N PRO A 80 -8.22 18.22 13.60
CA PRO A 80 -8.53 19.63 13.79
C PRO A 80 -9.33 20.24 12.62
N LYS A 81 -9.27 19.63 11.42
CA LYS A 81 -10.08 20.03 10.26
C LYS A 81 -11.55 19.68 10.45
N PHE A 82 -11.87 18.67 11.27
CA PHE A 82 -13.23 18.21 11.53
C PHE A 82 -14.02 19.15 12.46
N LYS A 83 -13.35 20.02 13.23
CA LYS A 83 -14.00 20.97 14.18
C LYS A 83 -14.63 22.20 13.53
N ARG A 84 -14.57 22.37 12.21
CA ARG A 84 -15.15 23.53 11.51
C ARG A 84 -16.58 23.19 11.05
N PRO A 85 -17.56 24.13 11.14
CA PRO A 85 -18.96 23.82 10.85
C PRO A 85 -19.15 23.29 9.42
N LEU A 86 -20.00 22.27 9.29
CA LEU A 86 -20.57 21.78 8.02
C LEU A 86 -21.12 22.97 7.22
N GLY A 87 -20.36 23.43 6.23
CA GLY A 87 -20.71 24.62 5.45
C GLY A 87 -19.63 25.08 4.47
N SER A 88 -18.35 24.80 4.74
CA SER A 88 -17.29 24.96 3.73
C SER A 88 -17.03 23.64 3.01
N SER A 89 -17.71 23.43 1.88
CA SER A 89 -17.64 22.28 0.96
C SER A 89 -16.26 21.99 0.32
N LYS A 90 -15.16 22.47 0.91
CA LYS A 90 -13.82 22.44 0.30
C LYS A 90 -12.72 21.82 1.17
N GLN A 91 -13.02 21.32 2.37
CA GLN A 91 -11.97 20.76 3.23
C GLN A 91 -11.78 19.26 2.97
N LYS A 92 -10.65 18.92 2.33
CA LYS A 92 -10.19 17.55 2.15
C LYS A 92 -9.62 17.02 3.46
N LEU A 93 -10.32 16.10 4.10
CA LEU A 93 -10.00 15.53 5.40
C LEU A 93 -8.95 14.42 5.26
N ILE A 94 -9.15 13.50 4.30
CA ILE A 94 -8.30 12.33 4.09
C ILE A 94 -7.66 12.39 2.71
N GLN A 95 -6.34 12.18 2.64
CA GLN A 95 -5.67 11.93 1.37
C GLN A 95 -5.76 10.44 1.05
N VAL A 96 -6.22 10.13 -0.15
CA VAL A 96 -6.34 8.77 -0.67
C VAL A 96 -5.25 8.54 -1.72
N PHE A 97 -4.45 7.51 -1.50
CA PHE A 97 -3.42 7.03 -2.42
C PHE A 97 -3.93 5.74 -3.05
N ASP A 98 -4.39 5.86 -4.28
CA ASP A 98 -5.01 4.77 -5.00
C ASP A 98 -3.98 4.13 -5.93
N THR A 99 -3.71 2.84 -5.74
CA THR A 99 -2.70 2.14 -6.53
C THR A 99 -3.11 1.91 -7.99
N GLY A 100 -4.39 2.07 -8.33
CA GLY A 100 -4.89 1.93 -9.69
C GLY A 100 -4.80 3.20 -10.53
N MET A 101 -5.30 3.09 -11.76
CA MET A 101 -5.48 4.22 -12.68
C MET A 101 -6.71 5.07 -12.29
N ASP A 102 -6.69 6.35 -12.66
CA ASP A 102 -7.86 7.22 -12.53
C ASP A 102 -9.01 6.66 -13.38
N SER A 103 -10.08 6.23 -12.71
CA SER A 103 -11.37 6.12 -13.38
C SER A 103 -12.02 7.48 -13.17
N ASN A 104 -12.30 8.24 -14.24
CA ASN A 104 -12.95 9.56 -14.20
C ASN A 104 -14.24 9.65 -13.33
N LEU A 105 -14.75 8.49 -12.88
CA LEU A 105 -15.82 8.29 -11.92
C LEU A 105 -15.41 8.53 -10.46
N LEU A 106 -14.20 8.19 -10.05
CA LEU A 106 -13.68 8.39 -8.69
C LEU A 106 -13.48 9.88 -8.39
N SER A 107 -12.85 10.62 -9.29
CA SER A 107 -12.62 12.07 -9.09
C SER A 107 -13.91 12.90 -9.02
N THR A 108 -15.03 12.38 -9.57
CA THR A 108 -16.33 13.06 -9.61
C THR A 108 -17.34 12.53 -8.58
N ALA A 109 -17.29 11.25 -8.21
CA ALA A 109 -18.24 10.61 -7.29
C ALA A 109 -17.70 10.38 -5.88
N TYR A 110 -16.37 10.32 -5.71
CA TYR A 110 -15.79 10.17 -4.39
C TYR A 110 -15.98 11.46 -3.58
N LEU A 111 -16.10 11.26 -2.29
CA LEU A 111 -16.69 12.22 -1.37
C LEU A 111 -15.98 13.58 -1.41
N PRO A 112 -16.70 14.71 -1.25
CA PRO A 112 -16.10 16.04 -1.25
C PRO A 112 -14.98 16.20 -0.20
N PHE A 113 -14.88 15.28 0.79
CA PHE A 113 -13.87 15.25 1.83
C PHE A 113 -12.58 14.44 1.53
N CYS A 114 -12.49 13.66 0.44
CA CYS A 114 -11.26 12.91 0.10
C CYS A 114 -10.50 13.54 -1.07
N GLU A 115 -9.18 13.60 -0.97
CA GLU A 115 -8.27 14.05 -2.03
C GLU A 115 -7.57 12.82 -2.63
N HIS A 116 -7.89 12.48 -3.87
CA HIS A 116 -7.34 11.28 -4.52
C HIS A 116 -6.05 11.59 -5.26
N LYS A 117 -5.08 10.68 -5.10
CA LYS A 117 -3.89 10.57 -5.94
C LYS A 117 -3.85 9.16 -6.52
N PHE A 118 -3.95 9.06 -7.84
CA PHE A 118 -3.79 7.81 -8.57
C PHE A 118 -2.32 7.56 -8.88
N LEU A 119 -1.87 6.33 -8.66
CA LEU A 119 -0.46 5.97 -8.73
C LEU A 119 -0.11 5.08 -9.92
N ASP A 120 -1.09 4.37 -10.50
CA ASP A 120 -0.91 3.44 -11.63
C ASP A 120 0.22 2.42 -11.40
N LEU A 121 0.09 1.66 -10.31
CA LEU A 121 1.06 0.66 -9.85
C LEU A 121 0.55 -0.76 -10.14
N SER A 122 0.37 -1.06 -11.43
CA SER A 122 -0.10 -2.40 -11.87
C SER A 122 0.98 -3.47 -11.72
N ILE A 123 0.56 -4.69 -11.35
CA ILE A 123 1.45 -5.86 -11.29
C ILE A 123 2.01 -6.18 -12.68
N SER A 124 1.25 -6.00 -13.75
CA SER A 124 1.71 -6.28 -15.12
C SER A 124 2.88 -5.37 -15.53
N ALA A 125 2.82 -4.07 -15.18
CA ALA A 125 3.93 -3.15 -15.41
C ALA A 125 5.16 -3.56 -14.59
N LEU A 126 4.96 -3.91 -13.31
CA LEU A 126 6.03 -4.40 -12.45
C LEU A 126 6.68 -5.67 -13.04
N GLN A 127 5.87 -6.61 -13.53
CA GLN A 127 6.31 -7.85 -14.18
C GLN A 127 7.12 -7.60 -15.44
N ALA A 128 6.72 -6.64 -16.26
CA ALA A 128 7.51 -6.25 -17.42
C ALA A 128 8.90 -5.72 -17.02
N THR A 129 9.00 -4.96 -15.91
CA THR A 129 10.29 -4.48 -15.40
C THR A 129 11.15 -5.60 -14.81
N PHE A 130 10.54 -6.53 -14.07
CA PHE A 130 11.22 -7.69 -13.50
C PHE A 130 11.79 -8.59 -14.59
N ASN A 131 11.03 -8.88 -15.66
CA ASN A 131 11.53 -9.70 -16.76
C ASN A 131 12.76 -9.07 -17.44
N ARG A 132 12.72 -7.76 -17.71
CA ARG A 132 13.87 -7.04 -18.27
C ARG A 132 15.05 -6.90 -17.30
N PHE A 133 14.82 -7.08 -16.00
CA PHE A 133 15.89 -7.09 -15.01
C PHE A 133 16.40 -8.51 -14.81
N TYR A 134 15.62 -9.35 -14.14
CA TYR A 134 16.04 -10.64 -13.64
C TYR A 134 16.28 -11.66 -14.76
N VAL A 135 15.30 -11.83 -15.67
CA VAL A 135 15.41 -12.82 -16.77
C VAL A 135 16.52 -12.42 -17.74
N ASP A 136 16.56 -11.15 -18.14
CA ASP A 136 17.61 -10.65 -19.01
C ASP A 136 18.99 -10.71 -18.34
N MET A 137 19.10 -10.45 -17.04
CA MET A 137 20.37 -10.59 -16.31
C MET A 137 20.88 -12.03 -16.40
N ILE A 138 20.03 -13.02 -16.12
CA ILE A 138 20.42 -14.43 -16.14
C ILE A 138 20.77 -14.92 -17.56
N THR A 139 20.02 -14.46 -18.56
CA THR A 139 20.08 -15.03 -19.91
C THR A 139 20.99 -14.27 -20.86
N LYS A 140 21.28 -12.98 -20.61
CA LYS A 140 21.97 -12.07 -21.55
C LYS A 140 23.19 -11.36 -20.96
N ALA A 141 23.40 -11.36 -19.64
CA ALA A 141 24.54 -10.66 -19.03
C ALA A 141 25.81 -11.51 -19.05
N HIS A 142 26.44 -11.62 -20.23
CA HIS A 142 27.69 -12.36 -20.40
C HIS A 142 28.94 -11.51 -20.10
N SER A 143 28.76 -10.21 -19.84
CA SER A 143 29.80 -9.29 -19.40
C SER A 143 29.26 -8.26 -18.40
N GLU A 144 30.15 -7.63 -17.64
CA GLU A 144 29.80 -6.54 -16.71
C GLU A 144 29.11 -5.37 -17.44
N GLU A 145 29.57 -5.01 -18.64
CA GLU A 145 28.97 -3.94 -19.44
C GLU A 145 27.50 -4.27 -19.80
N GLN A 146 27.23 -5.51 -20.19
CA GLN A 146 25.88 -5.97 -20.47
C GLN A 146 25.01 -5.98 -19.21
N ALA A 147 25.53 -6.47 -18.09
CA ALA A 147 24.83 -6.45 -16.80
C ALA A 147 24.43 -5.03 -16.39
N VAL A 148 25.36 -4.08 -16.49
CA VAL A 148 25.11 -2.67 -16.19
C VAL A 148 24.07 -2.07 -17.15
N ASN A 149 24.11 -2.41 -18.43
CA ASN A 149 23.13 -1.93 -19.40
C ASN A 149 21.72 -2.48 -19.11
N ILE A 150 21.61 -3.76 -18.75
CA ILE A 150 20.37 -4.41 -18.34
C ILE A 150 19.80 -3.71 -17.10
N LEU A 151 20.62 -3.51 -16.06
CA LEU A 151 20.23 -2.77 -14.86
C LEU A 151 19.64 -1.40 -15.19
N ARG A 152 20.34 -0.60 -16.00
CA ARG A 152 19.92 0.76 -16.37
C ARG A 152 18.62 0.79 -17.17
N ASN A 153 18.42 -0.17 -18.08
CA ASN A 153 17.29 -0.15 -19.02
C ASN A 153 16.08 -0.94 -18.55
N SER A 154 16.22 -1.83 -17.56
CA SER A 154 15.13 -2.66 -17.06
C SER A 154 13.97 -1.88 -16.46
N LYS A 155 14.27 -0.70 -15.88
CA LYS A 155 13.37 0.11 -15.04
C LYS A 155 13.07 -0.48 -13.67
N TRP A 156 13.72 -1.57 -13.26
CA TRP A 156 13.51 -2.17 -11.94
C TRP A 156 13.91 -1.24 -10.79
N ASN A 157 15.04 -0.54 -10.92
CA ASN A 157 15.45 0.43 -9.91
C ASN A 157 14.54 1.67 -9.86
N ASP A 158 13.98 2.06 -11.01
CA ASP A 158 13.02 3.15 -11.09
C ASP A 158 11.73 2.78 -10.33
N THR A 159 11.22 1.55 -10.45
CA THR A 159 10.02 1.13 -9.70
C THR A 159 10.26 1.13 -8.18
N MET A 160 11.41 0.65 -7.71
CA MET A 160 11.75 0.72 -6.27
C MET A 160 11.78 2.16 -5.77
N LYS A 161 12.44 3.05 -6.53
CA LYS A 161 12.48 4.48 -6.21
C LYS A 161 11.08 5.08 -6.13
N ASP A 162 10.23 4.79 -7.10
CA ASP A 162 8.88 5.35 -7.16
C ASP A 162 8.04 4.92 -5.94
N TYR A 163 8.09 3.65 -5.55
CA TYR A 163 7.38 3.15 -4.36
C TYR A 163 7.91 3.78 -3.06
N ILE A 164 9.23 3.90 -2.92
CA ILE A 164 9.84 4.55 -1.75
C ILE A 164 9.45 6.03 -1.68
N MET A 165 9.43 6.72 -2.82
CA MET A 165 9.04 8.13 -2.89
C MET A 165 7.56 8.33 -2.55
N VAL A 166 6.67 7.46 -3.05
CA VAL A 166 5.25 7.47 -2.68
C VAL A 166 5.07 7.16 -1.19
N ALA A 167 5.75 6.15 -0.65
CA ALA A 167 5.70 5.84 0.78
C ALA A 167 6.14 7.04 1.62
N LYS A 168 7.23 7.71 1.24
CA LYS A 168 7.71 8.93 1.91
C LYS A 168 6.70 10.08 1.83
N GLU A 169 5.99 10.22 0.72
CA GLU A 169 4.91 11.21 0.61
C GLU A 169 3.74 10.89 1.53
N ILE A 170 3.33 9.62 1.63
CA ILE A 170 2.28 9.16 2.55
C ILE A 170 2.70 9.44 4.01
N VAL A 171 3.96 9.18 4.37
CA VAL A 171 4.53 9.53 5.68
C VAL A 171 4.36 11.03 5.95
N GLY A 172 4.77 11.88 5.00
CA GLY A 172 4.62 13.33 5.13
C GLY A 172 3.16 13.77 5.25
N VAL A 173 2.23 13.11 4.56
CA VAL A 173 0.79 13.34 4.71
C VAL A 173 0.31 12.94 6.10
N ILE A 174 0.69 11.78 6.62
CA ILE A 174 0.29 11.34 7.97
C ILE A 174 0.80 12.33 9.02
N GLU A 175 2.06 12.75 8.90
CA GLU A 175 2.64 13.72 9.81
C GLU A 175 1.94 15.08 9.72
N LEU A 176 1.74 15.62 8.51
CA LEU A 176 1.22 16.99 8.34
C LEU A 176 -0.31 17.08 8.40
N LYS A 177 -0.99 16.13 7.76
CA LYS A 177 -2.45 16.13 7.54
C LYS A 177 -3.19 15.16 8.49
N GLY A 178 -2.52 14.27 9.22
CA GLY A 178 -3.16 13.33 10.15
C GLY A 178 -3.46 11.98 9.52
N ASN A 179 -4.55 11.86 8.76
CA ASN A 179 -5.01 10.57 8.22
C ASN A 179 -4.68 10.38 6.74
N ALA A 180 -4.25 9.17 6.39
CA ALA A 180 -4.04 8.74 5.01
C ALA A 180 -4.71 7.37 4.76
N LEU A 181 -5.23 7.17 3.55
CA LEU A 181 -5.82 5.91 3.10
C LEU A 181 -5.07 5.40 1.87
N ILE A 182 -4.60 4.16 1.90
CA ILE A 182 -4.09 3.45 0.72
C ILE A 182 -5.20 2.55 0.18
N GLU A 183 -5.61 2.77 -1.06
CA GLU A 183 -6.59 1.94 -1.75
C GLU A 183 -5.93 1.02 -2.75
N CYS A 184 -6.22 -0.27 -2.67
CA CYS A 184 -5.92 -1.22 -3.73
C CYS A 184 -6.80 -0.91 -4.95
N GLY A 185 -6.15 -0.70 -6.10
CA GLY A 185 -6.76 -0.37 -7.39
C GLY A 185 -7.72 -1.42 -7.96
N GLY A 186 -7.85 -2.57 -7.30
CA GLY A 186 -8.62 -3.73 -7.71
C GLY A 186 -7.71 -4.88 -8.17
N PRO A 187 -8.27 -5.92 -8.82
CA PRO A 187 -7.49 -7.04 -9.33
C PRO A 187 -6.33 -6.58 -10.23
N GLY A 188 -5.11 -7.03 -9.91
CA GLY A 188 -3.88 -6.67 -10.63
C GLY A 188 -3.18 -5.39 -10.12
N TYR A 189 -3.64 -4.82 -9.01
CA TYR A 189 -3.08 -3.62 -8.37
C TYR A 189 -2.76 -3.83 -6.87
N GLU A 190 -2.19 -4.97 -6.51
CA GLU A 190 -1.91 -5.35 -5.12
C GLU A 190 -0.57 -4.81 -4.59
N SER A 191 -0.16 -3.66 -5.08
CA SER A 191 1.01 -2.89 -4.64
C SER A 191 0.78 -2.13 -3.32
N ASP A 192 -0.46 -2.13 -2.83
CA ASP A 192 -0.87 -1.53 -1.57
C ASP A 192 -0.24 -2.23 -0.35
N TYR A 193 0.04 -3.54 -0.43
CA TYR A 193 0.79 -4.30 0.59
C TYR A 193 2.20 -3.73 0.76
N THR A 194 2.91 -3.52 -0.36
CA THR A 194 4.25 -2.94 -0.38
C THR A 194 4.25 -1.52 0.18
N LEU A 195 3.36 -0.65 -0.33
CA LEU A 195 3.29 0.74 0.13
C LEU A 195 2.94 0.84 1.62
N SER A 196 1.93 0.11 2.09
CA SER A 196 1.52 0.08 3.49
C SER A 196 2.68 -0.33 4.41
N SER A 197 3.42 -1.37 4.00
CA SER A 197 4.55 -1.88 4.78
C SER A 197 5.73 -0.90 4.81
N LEU A 198 6.07 -0.27 3.67
CA LEU A 198 7.14 0.73 3.59
C LEU A 198 6.83 1.98 4.43
N VAL A 199 5.59 2.47 4.38
CA VAL A 199 5.15 3.61 5.20
C VAL A 199 5.34 3.31 6.69
N GLN A 200 4.97 2.10 7.12
CA GLN A 200 5.08 1.69 8.51
C GLN A 200 6.54 1.55 8.96
N LEU A 201 7.42 0.99 8.12
CA LEU A 201 8.87 0.95 8.38
C LEU A 201 9.49 2.35 8.52
N MET A 202 8.99 3.33 7.76
CA MET A 202 9.44 4.71 7.84
C MET A 202 8.91 5.46 9.06
N LEU A 203 7.68 5.15 9.51
CA LEU A 203 7.03 5.83 10.63
C LEU A 203 7.45 5.28 11.99
N ASP A 204 7.64 3.96 12.10
CA ASP A 204 7.73 3.29 13.39
C ASP A 204 9.03 2.49 13.54
N PRO A 205 9.95 2.92 14.43
CA PRO A 205 11.16 2.18 14.73
C PRO A 205 10.92 0.74 15.17
N TYR A 206 9.75 0.43 15.76
CA TYR A 206 9.40 -0.92 16.16
C TYR A 206 9.52 -1.90 14.99
N PHE A 207 8.97 -1.56 13.81
CA PHE A 207 8.98 -2.47 12.66
C PHE A 207 10.36 -2.70 12.03
N ARG A 208 11.39 -1.97 12.50
CA ARG A 208 12.78 -2.15 12.08
C ARG A 208 13.58 -3.04 13.03
N THR A 209 12.95 -3.56 14.08
CA THR A 209 13.43 -4.69 14.88
C THR A 209 13.11 -6.00 14.17
N ILE A 210 13.82 -7.09 14.48
CA ILE A 210 13.53 -8.43 13.92
C ILE A 210 12.09 -8.82 14.25
N THR A 211 11.71 -8.73 15.54
CA THR A 211 10.36 -9.04 16.00
C THR A 211 9.30 -8.15 15.36
N GLY A 212 9.56 -6.85 15.27
CA GLY A 212 8.64 -5.93 14.64
C GLY A 212 8.47 -6.19 13.16
N PHE A 213 9.55 -6.52 12.44
CA PHE A 213 9.47 -6.86 11.02
C PHE A 213 8.66 -8.15 10.80
N CYS A 214 8.90 -9.20 11.58
CA CYS A 214 8.08 -10.42 11.53
C CYS A 214 6.59 -10.11 11.77
N ASN A 215 6.28 -9.28 12.78
CA ASN A 215 4.89 -8.88 13.06
C ASN A 215 4.30 -8.01 11.94
N LEU A 216 5.12 -7.19 11.26
CA LEU A 216 4.68 -6.43 10.09
C LEU A 216 4.30 -7.38 8.95
N LEU A 217 5.13 -8.39 8.66
CA LEU A 217 4.86 -9.40 7.64
C LEU A 217 3.58 -10.18 7.96
N GLU A 218 3.47 -10.67 9.20
CA GLU A 218 2.31 -11.43 9.64
C GLU A 218 1.03 -10.59 9.56
N LYS A 219 1.05 -9.33 10.01
CA LYS A 219 -0.16 -8.51 10.02
C LYS A 219 -0.53 -7.96 8.63
N GLU A 220 0.43 -7.51 7.82
CA GLU A 220 0.12 -6.87 6.52
C GLU A 220 -0.05 -7.88 5.39
N TRP A 221 0.75 -8.94 5.39
CA TRP A 221 0.80 -9.88 4.27
C TRP A 221 -0.04 -11.11 4.59
N ILE A 222 0.10 -11.70 5.77
CA ILE A 222 -0.64 -12.94 6.10
C ILE A 222 -2.09 -12.63 6.51
N HIS A 223 -2.30 -11.81 7.54
CA HIS A 223 -3.64 -11.55 8.08
C HIS A 223 -4.56 -10.76 7.13
N LEU A 224 -4.02 -9.85 6.31
CA LEU A 224 -4.81 -9.16 5.28
C LEU A 224 -4.96 -10.00 3.99
N SER A 225 -4.51 -11.25 4.03
CA SER A 225 -4.67 -12.27 3.00
C SER A 225 -4.05 -11.83 1.67
N TYR A 226 -2.76 -11.45 1.71
CA TYR A 226 -1.95 -11.41 0.52
C TYR A 226 -1.94 -12.82 -0.10
N PRO A 227 -2.35 -12.98 -1.36
CA PRO A 227 -2.46 -14.29 -1.97
C PRO A 227 -1.09 -14.75 -2.48
N PHE A 228 -0.20 -15.11 -1.56
CA PHE A 228 1.06 -15.79 -1.88
C PHE A 228 0.77 -17.02 -2.75
N GLY A 229 1.41 -17.13 -3.91
CA GLY A 229 1.30 -18.33 -4.76
C GLY A 229 1.58 -18.12 -6.25
N LYS A 230 1.63 -19.24 -6.98
CA LYS A 230 2.01 -19.37 -8.40
C LYS A 230 1.24 -18.50 -9.40
N GLU A 231 0.08 -17.96 -9.03
CA GLU A 231 -0.69 -17.05 -9.90
C GLU A 231 -0.11 -15.63 -9.94
N ARG A 232 0.81 -15.29 -9.01
CA ARG A 232 1.51 -13.99 -8.91
C ARG A 232 3.02 -14.09 -8.90
N THR A 233 3.54 -15.31 -8.92
CA THR A 233 4.90 -15.54 -9.39
C THR A 233 5.00 -15.00 -10.80
N GLY A 234 6.05 -14.27 -11.18
CA GLY A 234 6.16 -13.50 -12.43
C GLY A 234 6.05 -14.29 -13.75
N GLY A 235 5.03 -15.14 -13.92
CA GLY A 235 5.07 -16.37 -14.70
C GLY A 235 6.10 -17.31 -14.09
N ASN A 236 5.83 -18.62 -14.05
CA ASN A 236 6.94 -19.57 -14.03
C ASN A 236 7.69 -19.34 -15.34
N PHE A 237 8.73 -18.51 -15.31
CA PHE A 237 9.44 -18.16 -16.54
C PHE A 237 10.29 -19.36 -16.91
N GLU A 238 9.77 -20.21 -17.79
CA GLU A 238 10.46 -21.40 -18.24
C GLU A 238 11.33 -21.08 -19.46
N LEU A 239 12.62 -21.40 -19.36
CA LEU A 239 13.53 -21.42 -20.51
C LEU A 239 14.12 -22.81 -20.61
N ASN A 240 13.99 -23.44 -21.78
CA ASN A 240 14.48 -24.79 -22.02
C ASN A 240 14.03 -25.79 -20.94
N ASN A 241 12.74 -25.75 -20.56
CA ASN A 241 12.14 -26.56 -19.49
C ASN A 241 12.73 -26.36 -18.09
N THR A 242 13.46 -25.26 -17.86
CA THR A 242 13.98 -24.86 -16.54
C THR A 242 13.22 -23.62 -16.07
N ILE A 243 12.61 -23.70 -14.88
CA ILE A 243 12.00 -22.53 -14.23
C ILE A 243 13.14 -21.59 -13.81
N ILE A 244 13.19 -20.41 -14.42
CA ILE A 244 14.16 -19.36 -14.09
C ILE A 244 13.69 -18.52 -12.91
N SER A 245 12.38 -18.39 -12.71
CA SER A 245 11.80 -17.62 -11.61
C SER A 245 10.45 -18.20 -11.19
N ASP A 246 10.30 -18.46 -9.91
CA ASP A 246 9.07 -18.79 -9.20
C ASP A 246 8.77 -17.77 -8.09
N TRP A 247 9.45 -16.62 -8.10
CA TRP A 247 9.31 -15.58 -7.09
C TRP A 247 7.99 -14.84 -7.23
N ASP A 248 7.30 -14.65 -6.11
CA ASP A 248 6.22 -13.66 -6.02
C ASP A 248 6.81 -12.26 -6.24
N ILE A 249 6.47 -11.66 -7.38
CA ILE A 249 7.14 -10.44 -7.83
C ILE A 249 6.87 -9.24 -6.91
N VAL A 250 5.69 -9.16 -6.30
CA VAL A 250 5.32 -8.03 -5.45
C VAL A 250 6.05 -8.16 -4.12
N PHE A 251 6.12 -9.36 -3.55
CA PHE A 251 6.88 -9.61 -2.33
C PHE A 251 8.38 -9.43 -2.57
N PHE A 252 8.91 -9.95 -3.68
CA PHE A 252 10.30 -9.72 -4.07
C PHE A 252 10.62 -8.23 -4.21
N HIS A 253 9.75 -7.47 -4.89
CA HIS A 253 9.89 -6.02 -5.01
C HIS A 253 9.86 -5.31 -3.65
N PHE A 254 8.96 -5.72 -2.75
CA PHE A 254 8.92 -5.21 -1.38
C PHE A 254 10.23 -5.46 -0.63
N VAL A 255 10.75 -6.69 -0.65
CA VAL A 255 12.02 -7.03 0.02
C VAL A 255 13.17 -6.20 -0.55
N ASN A 256 13.21 -6.00 -1.87
CA ASN A 256 14.21 -5.14 -2.50
C ASN A 256 14.07 -3.68 -2.06
N CYS A 257 12.84 -3.16 -1.94
CA CYS A 257 12.61 -1.82 -1.39
C CYS A 257 13.07 -1.70 0.07
N VAL A 258 12.85 -2.72 0.92
CA VAL A 258 13.37 -2.74 2.30
C VAL A 258 14.90 -2.70 2.30
N TRP A 259 15.55 -3.47 1.44
CA TRP A 259 17.00 -3.43 1.29
C TRP A 259 17.48 -2.02 0.90
N GLN A 260 16.81 -1.33 -0.04
CA GLN A 260 17.14 0.07 -0.37
C GLN A 260 17.01 1.01 0.85
N LEU A 261 15.97 0.83 1.68
CA LEU A 261 15.83 1.62 2.92
C LEU A 261 16.96 1.34 3.92
N MET A 262 17.41 0.09 4.02
CA MET A 262 18.57 -0.29 4.82
C MET A 262 19.85 0.36 4.27
N GLN A 263 20.06 0.40 2.96
CA GLN A 263 21.22 1.09 2.36
C GLN A 263 21.21 2.59 2.66
N LEU A 264 20.04 3.22 2.66
CA LEU A 264 19.92 4.65 2.99
C LEU A 264 20.20 4.95 4.47
N ASN A 265 19.88 4.01 5.39
CA ASN A 265 20.01 4.21 6.83
C ASN A 265 20.30 2.92 7.60
N ALA A 266 21.46 2.29 7.35
CA ALA A 266 21.78 0.96 7.87
C ALA A 266 21.68 0.83 9.40
N ARG A 267 22.02 1.90 10.14
CA ARG A 267 22.00 1.90 11.62
C ARG A 267 20.61 1.96 12.25
N GLN A 268 19.54 2.03 11.44
CA GLN A 268 18.17 2.09 11.97
C GLN A 268 17.41 0.76 11.85
N PHE A 269 18.05 -0.27 11.33
CA PHE A 269 17.51 -1.62 11.26
C PHE A 269 18.32 -2.54 12.17
N GLU A 270 17.63 -3.39 12.94
CA GLU A 270 18.25 -4.41 13.78
C GLU A 270 18.73 -5.60 12.94
N PHE A 271 18.02 -5.92 11.86
CA PHE A 271 18.33 -7.05 10.98
C PHE A 271 19.23 -6.65 9.81
N GLY A 272 20.00 -7.62 9.33
CA GLY A 272 20.85 -7.53 8.13
C GLY A 272 20.18 -8.10 6.88
N GLU A 273 20.93 -8.12 5.77
CA GLU A 273 20.47 -8.65 4.49
C GLU A 273 20.20 -10.16 4.54
N GLU A 274 20.80 -10.87 5.49
CA GLU A 274 20.62 -12.30 5.68
C GLU A 274 19.16 -12.65 6.00
N LEU A 275 18.45 -11.80 6.76
CA LEU A 275 17.03 -11.99 7.01
C LEU A 275 16.20 -11.78 5.73
N LEU A 276 16.58 -10.81 4.90
CA LEU A 276 15.88 -10.52 3.64
C LEU A 276 16.08 -11.66 2.63
N ILE A 277 17.30 -12.21 2.54
CA ILE A 277 17.61 -13.37 1.72
C ILE A 277 16.82 -14.59 2.21
N PHE A 278 16.82 -14.85 3.52
CA PHE A 278 16.05 -15.95 4.11
C PHE A 278 14.56 -15.90 3.74
N LEU A 279 13.96 -14.71 3.73
CA LEU A 279 12.55 -14.53 3.36
C LEU A 279 12.26 -14.79 1.88
N LEU A 280 13.26 -14.66 1.01
CA LEU A 280 13.13 -14.94 -0.43
C LEU A 280 13.39 -16.41 -0.77
N ASP A 281 14.12 -17.12 0.08
CA ASP A 281 14.42 -18.55 -0.10
C ASP A 281 13.30 -19.48 0.45
N CYS A 282 12.41 -18.96 1.30
CA CYS A 282 11.29 -19.69 1.91
C CYS A 282 10.02 -19.68 1.06
#